data_AF-A0A089WNQ1-F1
#
_entry.id   AF-A0A089WNQ1-F1
#
_cell.length_a   1.000
_cell.length_b   1.000
_cell.length_c   1.000
_cell.angle_alpha   90.00
_cell.angle_beta   90.00
_cell.angle_gamma   90.00
#
_symmetry.space_group_name_H-M   'P 1'
#
loop_
_entity.id
_entity.type
_entity.pdbx_description
1 polymer ?
#
loop_
_entity_poly.entity_id
_entity_poly.type
_entity_poly.pdbx_seq_one_letter_code
_entity_poly.pdbx_strand_id
1 'polypeptide(L)'
;MNWEEGVEFATKNLRIAKKDMARVQGEMKVLQDRREKLESKRAHLVAKHEGEFEAAEHEEHEAAQAYAQAMAEDDSGTERKAEGLLQKASQALAIMKQALKGANTVASALTIQITELDESIEDKQAELEALKTSTLQAARFYWSDRFEILTRELVKLAAHVSASEDLLGYGDSFSKMYIPNLSPRVNSYISNCEVRTLREAVRLEQLTDI
;
A
#
# COMPACT_ATOMS: atom_id res chain seq x y z
N MET A 1 10.79 22.58 -7.23
CA MET A 1 12.17 22.08 -7.32
C MET A 1 12.67 22.35 -8.71
N ASN A 2 13.69 23.21 -8.85
CA ASN A 2 14.34 23.43 -10.14
C ASN A 2 15.25 22.23 -10.48
N TRP A 3 15.71 22.13 -11.72
CA TRP A 3 16.53 21.01 -12.18
C TRP A 3 17.82 20.83 -11.37
N GLU A 4 18.48 21.94 -11.04
CA GLU A 4 19.80 21.94 -10.38
C GLU A 4 19.72 21.44 -8.95
N GLU A 5 18.77 21.96 -8.18
CA GLU A 5 18.43 21.44 -6.84
C GLU A 5 17.99 19.98 -6.90
N GLY A 6 17.23 19.62 -7.94
CA GLY A 6 16.73 18.27 -8.16
C GLY A 6 17.86 17.26 -8.30
N VAL A 7 18.90 17.58 -9.06
CA VAL A 7 20.09 16.76 -9.26
C VAL A 7 20.97 16.75 -8.00
N GLU A 8 21.28 17.92 -7.44
CA GLU A 8 22.16 18.06 -6.27
C GLU A 8 21.67 17.22 -5.08
N PHE A 9 20.36 17.27 -4.81
CA PHE A 9 19.76 16.56 -3.69
C PHE A 9 19.18 15.20 -4.05
N ALA A 10 19.26 14.74 -5.30
CA ALA A 10 18.60 13.51 -5.76
C ALA A 10 18.93 12.29 -4.88
N THR A 11 20.22 12.04 -4.65
CA THR A 11 20.70 10.91 -3.83
C THR A 11 20.23 11.01 -2.38
N LYS A 12 20.27 12.22 -1.80
CA LYS A 12 19.82 12.47 -0.42
C LYS A 12 18.31 12.27 -0.30
N ASN A 13 17.54 12.81 -1.24
CA ASN A 13 16.08 12.72 -1.29
C ASN A 13 15.63 11.26 -1.49
N LEU A 14 16.29 10.50 -2.37
CA LEU A 14 16.04 9.07 -2.53
C LEU A 14 16.26 8.29 -1.23
N ARG A 15 17.32 8.59 -0.49
CA ARG A 15 17.61 7.92 0.79
C ARG A 15 16.57 8.26 1.86
N ILE A 16 16.21 9.54 1.99
CA ILE A 16 15.19 10.00 2.94
C ILE A 16 13.84 9.38 2.59
N ALA A 17 13.41 9.48 1.33
CA ALA A 17 12.13 8.95 0.90
C ALA A 17 12.01 7.43 1.08
N LYS A 18 13.09 6.66 0.84
CA LYS A 18 13.12 5.22 1.16
C LYS A 18 12.90 4.94 2.65
N LYS A 19 13.53 5.72 3.52
CA LYS A 19 13.36 5.58 4.98
C LYS A 19 11.92 5.93 5.39
N ASP A 20 11.37 7.01 4.85
CA ASP A 20 10.02 7.46 5.17
C ASP A 20 8.96 6.49 4.65
N MET A 21 9.11 5.95 3.43
CA MET A 21 8.24 4.90 2.92
C MET A 21 8.26 3.66 3.81
N ALA A 22 9.43 3.20 4.24
CA ALA A 22 9.55 2.05 5.15
C ALA A 22 8.88 2.31 6.50
N ARG A 23 9.01 3.54 7.03
CA ARG A 23 8.34 3.98 8.26
C ARG A 23 6.82 3.94 8.09
N VAL A 24 6.28 4.59 7.06
CA VAL A 24 4.83 4.67 6.80
C VAL A 24 4.24 3.27 6.54
N GLN A 25 4.95 2.41 5.81
CA GLN A 25 4.54 1.02 5.63
C GLN A 25 4.48 0.24 6.95
N GLY A 26 5.45 0.46 7.85
CA GLY A 26 5.44 -0.13 9.18
C GLY A 26 4.26 0.36 10.03
N GLU A 27 4.00 1.67 10.05
CA GLU A 27 2.85 2.26 10.74
C GLU A 27 1.51 1.73 10.20
N MET A 28 1.37 1.68 8.87
CA MET A 28 0.18 1.15 8.20
C MET A 28 -0.06 -0.32 8.55
N LYS A 29 0.99 -1.14 8.61
CA LYS A 29 0.87 -2.54 9.03
C LYS A 29 0.36 -2.67 10.46
N VAL A 30 0.87 -1.86 11.39
CA VAL A 30 0.40 -1.86 12.78
C VAL A 30 -1.09 -1.50 12.87
N LEU A 31 -1.55 -0.55 12.06
CA LEU A 31 -2.98 -0.19 11.99
C LEU A 31 -3.82 -1.34 11.43
N GLN A 32 -3.35 -2.01 10.37
CA GLN A 32 -4.02 -3.17 9.76
C GLN A 32 -4.13 -4.34 10.76
N ASP A 33 -3.04 -4.67 11.45
CA ASP A 33 -3.03 -5.73 12.47
C ASP A 33 -4.01 -5.41 13.61
N ARG A 34 -4.09 -4.14 14.02
CA ARG A 34 -5.04 -3.68 15.04
C ARG A 34 -6.49 -3.79 14.55
N ARG A 35 -6.74 -3.39 13.30
CA ARG A 35 -8.07 -3.47 12.66
C ARG A 35 -8.55 -4.93 12.61
N GLU A 36 -7.72 -5.84 12.11
CA GLU A 36 -8.05 -7.27 12.04
C GLU A 36 -8.36 -7.86 13.43
N LYS A 37 -7.58 -7.48 14.44
CA LYS A 37 -7.83 -7.91 15.82
C LYS A 37 -9.17 -7.40 16.37
N LEU A 38 -9.55 -6.15 16.08
CA LEU A 38 -10.85 -5.62 16.50
C LEU A 38 -12.01 -6.27 15.75
N GLU A 39 -11.85 -6.51 14.45
CA GLU A 39 -12.83 -7.20 13.61
C GLU A 39 -13.09 -8.62 14.14
N SER A 40 -12.02 -9.38 14.43
CA SER A 40 -12.11 -10.72 15.02
C SER A 40 -12.83 -10.70 16.37
N LYS A 41 -12.50 -9.75 17.25
CA LYS A 41 -13.18 -9.59 18.55
C LYS A 41 -14.65 -9.25 18.39
N ARG A 42 -15.01 -8.37 17.45
CA ARG A 42 -16.40 -8.01 17.17
C ARG A 42 -17.18 -9.22 16.67
N ALA A 43 -16.64 -9.95 15.68
CA ALA A 43 -17.26 -11.13 15.13
C ALA A 43 -17.47 -12.22 16.19
N HIS A 44 -16.47 -12.47 17.04
CA HIS A 44 -16.58 -13.44 18.13
C HIS A 44 -17.64 -13.04 19.16
N LEU A 45 -17.71 -11.76 19.53
CA LEU A 45 -18.71 -11.26 20.48
C LEU A 45 -20.14 -11.45 19.95
N VAL A 46 -20.37 -11.08 18.70
CA VAL A 46 -21.68 -11.21 18.04
C VAL A 46 -22.06 -12.68 17.94
N ALA A 47 -21.21 -13.52 17.35
CA ALA A 47 -21.49 -14.94 17.17
C ALA A 47 -21.75 -15.68 18.49
N LYS A 48 -21.01 -15.33 19.55
CA LYS A 48 -21.22 -15.92 20.88
C LYS A 48 -22.61 -15.60 21.42
N HIS A 49 -23.02 -14.33 21.40
CA HIS A 49 -24.28 -13.93 22.01
C HIS A 49 -25.49 -14.27 21.15
N GLU A 50 -25.35 -14.30 19.82
CA GLU A 50 -26.38 -14.83 18.92
C GLU A 50 -26.59 -16.33 19.17
N GLY A 51 -25.51 -17.12 19.27
CA GLY A 51 -25.62 -18.55 19.57
C GLY A 51 -26.21 -18.85 20.96
N GLU A 52 -25.83 -18.09 21.99
CA GLU A 52 -26.43 -18.20 23.34
C GLU A 52 -27.92 -17.82 23.34
N PHE A 53 -28.31 -16.83 22.53
CA PHE A 53 -29.70 -16.41 22.39
C PHE A 53 -30.54 -17.47 21.64
N GLU A 54 -30.05 -17.99 20.51
CA GLU A 54 -30.71 -19.03 19.73
C GLU A 54 -30.92 -20.31 20.55
N ALA A 55 -29.92 -20.72 21.34
CA ALA A 55 -30.04 -21.86 22.24
C ALA A 55 -31.12 -21.64 23.30
N ALA A 56 -31.17 -20.46 23.92
CA ALA A 56 -32.19 -20.13 24.92
C ALA A 56 -33.59 -20.02 24.31
N GLU A 57 -33.71 -19.53 23.07
CA GLU A 57 -34.98 -19.49 22.33
C GLU A 57 -35.49 -20.91 22.03
N HIS A 58 -34.58 -21.81 21.66
CA HIS A 58 -34.92 -23.21 21.43
C HIS A 58 -35.39 -23.91 22.72
N GLU A 59 -34.67 -23.74 23.84
CA GLU A 59 -35.06 -24.31 25.14
C GLU A 59 -36.42 -23.79 25.63
N GLU A 60 -36.71 -22.51 25.42
CA GLU A 60 -38.02 -21.93 25.75
C GLU A 60 -39.14 -22.53 24.90
N HIS A 61 -38.89 -22.72 23.60
CA HIS A 61 -39.83 -23.35 22.70
C HIS A 61 -40.13 -24.81 23.08
N GLU A 62 -39.11 -25.60 23.41
CA GLU A 62 -39.28 -26.98 23.88
C GLU A 62 -40.06 -27.05 25.19
N ALA A 63 -39.76 -26.16 26.15
CA ALA A 63 -40.49 -26.08 27.41
C ALA A 63 -41.96 -25.68 27.20
N ALA A 64 -42.24 -24.77 26.27
CA ALA A 64 -43.59 -24.37 25.92
C ALA A 64 -44.39 -25.51 25.28
N GLN A 65 -43.75 -26.31 24.41
CA GLN A 65 -44.35 -27.51 23.83
C GLN A 65 -44.66 -28.56 24.91
N ALA A 66 -43.73 -28.81 25.82
CA ALA A 66 -43.94 -29.76 26.93
C ALA A 66 -45.07 -29.32 27.87
N TYR A 67 -45.19 -28.01 28.14
CA TYR A 67 -46.30 -27.46 28.91
C TYR A 67 -47.65 -27.63 28.18
N ALA A 68 -47.70 -27.32 26.88
CA ALA A 68 -48.90 -27.53 26.07
C ALA A 68 -49.34 -29.00 26.03
N GLN A 69 -48.39 -29.94 25.97
CA GLN A 69 -48.67 -31.38 26.05
C GLN A 69 -49.23 -31.78 27.42
N ALA A 70 -48.60 -31.32 28.51
CA ALA A 70 -49.07 -31.63 29.87
C ALA A 70 -50.48 -31.08 30.15
N MET A 71 -50.82 -29.89 29.63
CA MET A 71 -52.19 -29.36 29.69
C MET A 71 -53.20 -30.23 28.91
N ALA A 72 -52.78 -30.87 27.82
CA ALA A 72 -53.66 -31.74 27.02
C ALA A 72 -53.92 -33.10 27.68
N GLU A 73 -53.02 -33.58 28.53
CA GLU A 73 -53.11 -34.85 29.24
C GLU A 73 -53.90 -34.76 30.57
N ASP A 74 -54.26 -33.55 31.03
CA ASP A 74 -55.07 -33.25 32.23
C ASP A 74 -54.47 -33.80 33.55
N ASP A 75 -53.16 -34.09 33.59
CA ASP A 75 -52.42 -34.45 34.80
C ASP A 75 -51.83 -33.19 35.47
N SER A 76 -52.57 -32.68 36.45
CA SER A 76 -52.19 -31.51 37.27
C SER A 76 -50.78 -31.56 37.91
N GLY A 77 -50.21 -32.76 38.13
CA GLY A 77 -48.88 -32.94 38.69
C GLY A 77 -47.76 -32.73 37.67
N THR A 78 -48.00 -33.14 36.42
CA THR A 78 -47.06 -32.92 35.30
C THR A 78 -47.16 -31.51 34.75
N GLU A 79 -48.38 -30.97 34.69
CA GLU A 79 -48.65 -29.59 34.26
C GLU A 79 -47.88 -28.57 35.09
N ARG A 80 -47.97 -28.62 36.43
CA ARG A 80 -47.22 -27.71 37.32
C ARG A 80 -45.71 -27.81 37.16
N LYS A 81 -45.18 -29.00 36.88
CA LYS A 81 -43.75 -29.19 36.65
C LYS A 81 -43.32 -28.56 35.33
N ALA A 82 -44.10 -28.78 34.26
CA ALA A 82 -43.85 -28.22 32.95
C ALA A 82 -43.99 -26.68 32.96
N GLU A 83 -44.98 -26.13 33.67
CA GLU A 83 -45.12 -24.68 33.88
C GLU A 83 -43.88 -24.08 34.57
N GLY A 84 -43.38 -24.74 35.61
CA GLY A 84 -42.17 -24.29 36.32
C GLY A 84 -40.90 -24.37 35.46
N LEU A 85 -40.82 -25.29 34.51
CA LEU A 85 -39.72 -25.37 33.54
C LEU A 85 -39.84 -24.27 32.47
N LEU A 86 -41.04 -24.04 31.95
CA LEU A 86 -41.31 -22.95 31.01
C LEU A 86 -40.96 -21.60 31.64
N GLN A 87 -41.42 -21.31 32.86
CA GLN A 87 -41.08 -20.06 33.54
C GLN A 87 -39.56 -19.86 33.70
N LYS A 88 -38.80 -20.94 33.99
CA LYS A 88 -37.34 -20.88 34.06
C LYS A 88 -36.71 -20.60 32.70
N ALA A 89 -37.17 -21.29 31.65
CA ALA A 89 -36.67 -21.09 30.29
C ALA A 89 -36.97 -19.68 29.78
N SER A 90 -38.19 -19.16 29.99
CA SER A 90 -38.55 -17.78 29.62
C SER A 90 -37.73 -16.73 30.40
N GLN A 91 -37.41 -16.98 31.68
CA GLN A 91 -36.50 -16.12 32.45
C GLN A 91 -35.07 -16.14 31.90
N ALA A 92 -34.55 -17.32 31.55
CA ALA A 92 -33.23 -17.46 30.94
C ALA A 92 -33.17 -16.73 29.58
N LEU A 93 -34.19 -16.89 28.73
CA LEU A 93 -34.31 -16.17 27.46
C LEU A 93 -34.34 -14.65 27.65
N ALA A 94 -35.05 -14.14 28.66
CA ALA A 94 -35.08 -12.71 28.96
C ALA A 94 -33.69 -12.17 29.36
N ILE A 95 -32.92 -12.94 30.14
CA ILE A 95 -31.54 -12.61 30.51
C ILE A 95 -30.66 -12.59 29.25
N MET A 96 -30.75 -13.61 28.39
CA MET A 96 -29.96 -13.69 27.16
C MET A 96 -30.30 -12.57 26.17
N LYS A 97 -31.59 -12.20 26.06
CA LYS A 97 -32.01 -11.06 25.23
C LYS A 97 -31.38 -9.75 25.69
N GLN A 98 -31.25 -9.54 27.00
CA GLN A 98 -30.57 -8.37 27.54
C GLN A 98 -29.06 -8.43 27.31
N ALA A 99 -28.45 -9.61 27.45
CA ALA A 99 -27.04 -9.83 27.14
C ALA A 99 -26.73 -9.55 25.66
N LEU A 100 -27.56 -10.03 24.74
CA LEU A 100 -27.45 -9.78 23.30
C LEU A 100 -27.56 -8.29 22.96
N LYS A 101 -28.49 -7.56 23.60
CA LYS A 101 -28.56 -6.10 23.44
C LYS A 101 -27.28 -5.41 23.90
N GLY A 102 -26.72 -5.81 25.04
CA GLY A 102 -25.44 -5.29 25.54
C GLY A 102 -24.26 -5.65 24.64
N ALA A 103 -24.26 -6.85 24.07
CA ALA A 103 -23.26 -7.26 23.09
C ALA A 103 -23.33 -6.43 21.82
N ASN A 104 -24.54 -6.15 21.32
CA ASN A 104 -24.75 -5.35 20.12
C ASN A 104 -24.33 -3.88 20.30
N THR A 105 -24.50 -3.30 21.49
CA THR A 105 -23.98 -1.95 21.78
C THR A 105 -22.47 -1.92 21.85
N VAL A 106 -21.83 -2.96 22.38
CA VAL A 106 -20.36 -3.08 22.35
C VAL A 106 -19.87 -3.33 20.91
N ALA A 107 -20.56 -4.16 20.14
CA ALA A 107 -20.23 -4.44 18.75
C ALA A 107 -20.33 -3.17 17.88
N SER A 108 -21.34 -2.32 18.09
CA SER A 108 -21.44 -1.04 17.37
C SER A 108 -20.32 -0.08 17.76
N ALA A 109 -19.93 -0.01 19.03
CA ALA A 109 -18.77 0.76 19.47
C ALA A 109 -17.45 0.25 18.86
N LEU A 110 -17.28 -1.07 18.73
CA LEU A 110 -16.14 -1.66 18.03
C LEU A 110 -16.15 -1.31 16.54
N THR A 111 -17.31 -1.30 15.89
CA THR A 111 -17.44 -0.87 14.49
C THR A 111 -16.98 0.57 14.30
N ILE A 112 -17.33 1.49 15.21
CA ILE A 112 -16.84 2.88 15.15
C ILE A 112 -15.31 2.95 15.24
N GLN A 113 -14.69 2.18 16.15
CA GLN A 113 -13.22 2.13 16.23
C GLN A 113 -12.58 1.52 14.99
N ILE A 114 -13.25 0.54 14.35
CA ILE A 114 -12.77 -0.05 13.09
C ILE A 114 -12.85 0.98 11.96
N THR A 115 -13.92 1.78 11.89
CA THR A 115 -14.02 2.85 10.88
C THR A 115 -12.97 3.94 11.08
N GLU A 116 -12.67 4.33 12.32
CA GLU A 116 -11.56 5.28 12.61
C GLU A 116 -10.19 4.72 12.19
N LEU A 117 -9.97 3.41 12.34
CA LEU A 117 -8.77 2.74 11.85
C LEU A 117 -8.73 2.67 10.32
N ASP A 118 -9.87 2.46 9.67
CA ASP A 118 -9.98 2.46 8.20
C ASP A 118 -9.62 3.83 7.62
N GLU A 119 -10.15 4.91 8.19
CA GLU A 119 -9.78 6.29 7.84
C GLU A 119 -8.27 6.52 8.03
N SER A 120 -7.71 6.10 9.17
CA SER A 120 -6.27 6.22 9.44
C SER A 120 -5.40 5.41 8.47
N ILE A 121 -5.89 4.25 8.00
CA ILE A 121 -5.20 3.42 7.00
C ILE A 121 -5.24 4.12 5.63
N GLU A 122 -6.37 4.70 5.26
CA GLU A 122 -6.53 5.46 4.01
C GLU A 122 -5.58 6.68 3.98
N ASP A 123 -5.50 7.43 5.09
CA ASP A 123 -4.56 8.55 5.24
C ASP A 123 -3.10 8.09 5.04
N LYS A 124 -2.73 6.94 5.62
CA LYS A 124 -1.38 6.37 5.46
C LYS A 124 -1.10 5.88 4.05
N GLN A 125 -2.12 5.36 3.34
CA GLN A 125 -2.01 5.02 1.93
C GLN A 125 -1.78 6.25 1.07
N ALA A 126 -2.52 7.34 1.31
CA ALA A 126 -2.33 8.61 0.63
C ALA A 126 -0.92 9.19 0.88
N GLU A 127 -0.43 9.15 2.14
CA GLU A 127 0.94 9.54 2.50
C GLU A 127 1.97 8.71 1.72
N LEU A 128 1.75 7.39 1.60
CA LEU A 128 2.64 6.50 0.86
C LEU A 128 2.67 6.80 -0.64
N GLU A 129 1.53 7.06 -1.28
CA GLU A 129 1.47 7.42 -2.71
C GLU A 129 2.12 8.78 -3.00
N ALA A 130 1.97 9.74 -2.10
CA ALA A 130 2.68 11.02 -2.18
C ALA A 130 4.21 10.81 -2.10
N LEU A 131 4.67 9.97 -1.16
CA LEU A 131 6.09 9.62 -1.04
C LEU A 131 6.62 8.86 -2.25
N LYS A 132 5.84 7.95 -2.85
CA LYS A 132 6.22 7.26 -4.09
C LYS A 132 6.41 8.24 -5.24
N THR A 133 5.48 9.19 -5.41
CA THR A 133 5.57 10.23 -6.44
C THR A 133 6.83 11.07 -6.27
N SER A 134 7.10 11.53 -5.05
CA SER A 134 8.32 12.28 -4.71
C SER A 134 9.59 11.46 -4.95
N THR A 135 9.57 10.16 -4.61
CA THR A 135 10.68 9.23 -4.86
C THR A 135 10.96 9.05 -6.35
N LEU A 136 9.91 8.89 -7.16
CA LEU A 136 10.03 8.77 -8.62
C LEU A 136 10.58 10.05 -9.25
N GLN A 137 10.20 11.21 -8.73
CA GLN A 137 10.76 12.49 -9.17
C GLN A 137 12.25 12.60 -8.84
N ALA A 138 12.66 12.25 -7.62
CA ALA A 138 14.07 12.22 -7.24
C ALA A 138 14.87 11.19 -8.05
N ALA A 139 14.30 10.01 -8.30
CA ALA A 139 14.88 8.99 -9.17
C ALA A 139 15.07 9.50 -10.61
N ARG A 140 14.09 10.22 -11.15
CA ARG A 140 14.20 10.84 -12.47
C ARG A 140 15.38 11.81 -12.53
N PHE A 141 15.54 12.71 -11.56
CA PHE A 141 16.70 13.61 -11.54
C PHE A 141 18.02 12.85 -11.47
N TYR A 142 18.12 11.86 -10.57
CA TYR A 142 19.32 11.03 -10.43
C TYR A 142 19.71 10.32 -11.73
N TRP A 143 18.76 9.66 -12.38
CA TRP A 143 19.02 8.89 -13.59
C TRP A 143 19.29 9.79 -14.79
N SER A 144 18.59 10.91 -14.90
CA SER A 144 18.82 11.83 -16.00
C SER A 144 20.19 12.50 -15.93
N ASP A 145 20.64 12.92 -14.75
CA ASP A 145 21.99 13.48 -14.58
C ASP A 145 23.07 12.46 -14.96
N ARG A 146 22.94 11.23 -14.44
CA ARG A 146 23.87 10.15 -14.76
C ARG A 146 23.87 9.82 -16.26
N PHE A 147 22.70 9.83 -16.90
CA PHE A 147 22.58 9.63 -18.33
C PHE A 147 23.31 10.72 -19.12
N GLU A 148 23.16 11.99 -18.75
CA GLU A 148 23.84 13.09 -19.43
C GLU A 148 25.36 13.05 -19.26
N ILE A 149 25.85 12.73 -18.07
CA ILE A 149 27.29 12.55 -17.80
C ILE A 149 27.85 11.46 -18.72
N LEU A 150 27.21 10.29 -18.76
CA LEU A 150 27.67 9.18 -19.59
C LEU A 150 27.55 9.47 -21.08
N THR A 151 26.52 10.22 -21.49
CA THR A 151 26.37 10.64 -22.88
C THR A 151 27.51 11.56 -23.31
N ARG A 152 27.94 12.50 -22.47
CA ARG A 152 29.09 13.36 -22.77
C ARG A 152 30.39 12.55 -22.92
N GLU A 153 30.60 11.56 -22.07
CA GLU A 153 31.75 10.65 -22.22
C GLU A 153 31.66 9.81 -23.51
N LEU A 154 30.48 9.31 -23.85
CA LEU A 154 30.25 8.61 -25.12
C LEU A 154 30.57 9.49 -26.32
N VAL A 155 30.18 10.77 -26.31
CA VAL A 155 30.49 11.72 -27.40
C VAL A 155 32.00 11.92 -27.53
N LYS A 156 32.74 12.02 -26.42
CA LYS A 156 34.21 12.11 -26.46
C LYS A 156 34.82 10.85 -27.09
N LEU A 157 34.34 9.67 -26.73
CA LEU A 157 34.80 8.41 -27.33
C LEU A 157 34.44 8.34 -28.82
N ALA A 158 33.22 8.72 -29.18
CA ALA A 158 32.78 8.80 -30.58
C ALA A 158 33.65 9.77 -31.39
N ALA A 159 34.10 10.88 -30.80
CA ALA A 159 35.02 11.81 -31.45
C ALA A 159 36.39 11.18 -31.75
N HIS A 160 36.93 10.35 -30.85
CA HIS A 160 38.20 9.63 -31.10
C HIS A 160 38.05 8.59 -32.22
N VAL A 161 36.96 7.82 -32.20
CA VAL A 161 36.65 6.86 -33.27
C VAL A 161 36.48 7.59 -34.60
N SER A 162 35.67 8.66 -34.63
CA SER A 162 35.44 9.45 -35.84
C SER A 162 36.73 10.11 -36.36
N ALA A 163 37.64 10.54 -35.47
CA ALA A 163 38.94 11.08 -35.86
C ALA A 163 39.82 10.01 -36.50
N SER A 164 39.85 8.80 -35.93
CA SER A 164 40.60 7.68 -36.50
C SER A 164 40.07 7.26 -37.88
N GLU A 165 38.74 7.23 -38.05
CA GLU A 165 38.10 6.93 -39.33
C GLU A 165 38.41 8.00 -40.38
N ASP A 166 38.34 9.28 -40.00
CA ASP A 166 38.66 10.41 -40.88
C ASP A 166 40.12 10.36 -41.37
N LEU A 167 41.08 10.07 -40.48
CA LEU A 167 42.49 9.90 -40.82
C LEU A 167 42.75 8.70 -41.75
N LEU A 168 41.94 7.65 -41.65
CA LEU A 168 41.99 6.48 -42.53
C LEU A 168 41.24 6.71 -43.87
N GLY A 169 40.53 7.83 -44.02
CA GLY A 169 39.71 8.14 -45.19
C GLY A 169 38.37 7.38 -45.24
N TYR A 170 37.88 6.90 -44.10
CA TYR A 170 36.57 6.25 -43.99
C TYR A 170 35.43 7.29 -43.87
N GLY A 171 34.19 6.83 -44.08
CA GLY A 171 33.00 7.67 -43.93
C GLY A 171 32.62 7.95 -42.47
N ASP A 172 31.69 8.89 -42.24
CA ASP A 172 31.23 9.25 -40.88
C ASP A 172 30.24 8.21 -40.31
N SER A 173 30.76 7.31 -39.46
CA SER A 173 29.97 6.30 -38.74
C SER A 173 28.93 6.88 -37.77
N PHE A 174 29.10 8.14 -37.33
CA PHE A 174 28.19 8.81 -36.40
C PHE A 174 27.22 9.78 -37.10
N SER A 175 27.14 9.74 -38.43
CA SER A 175 26.26 10.60 -39.24
C SER A 175 24.77 10.58 -38.82
N LYS A 176 24.31 9.52 -38.16
CA LYS A 176 22.93 9.37 -37.66
C LYS A 176 22.82 9.49 -36.13
N MET A 177 23.88 9.90 -35.44
CA MET A 177 23.87 10.01 -33.98
C MET A 177 22.90 11.12 -33.52
N TYR A 178 21.98 10.72 -32.66
CA TYR A 178 21.00 11.60 -32.02
C TYR A 178 20.73 11.08 -30.61
N ILE A 179 21.07 11.88 -29.60
CA ILE A 179 20.83 11.55 -28.20
C ILE A 179 20.12 12.73 -27.53
N PRO A 180 18.91 12.56 -26.97
CA PRO A 180 18.19 13.66 -26.34
C PRO A 180 18.92 14.13 -25.06
N ASN A 181 18.92 15.44 -24.81
CA ASN A 181 19.26 15.96 -23.48
C ASN A 181 18.01 15.90 -22.59
N LEU A 182 18.20 15.47 -21.35
CA LEU A 182 17.13 15.30 -20.38
C LEU A 182 17.00 16.50 -19.45
N SER A 183 18.05 17.31 -19.37
CA SER A 183 18.10 18.59 -18.67
C SER A 183 17.43 19.68 -19.49
N PRO A 184 16.79 20.65 -18.84
CA PRO A 184 16.18 21.80 -19.50
C PRO A 184 17.21 22.81 -20.05
N ARG A 185 18.51 22.48 -20.09
CA ARG A 185 19.56 23.41 -20.53
C ARG A 185 19.72 23.40 -22.06
N VAL A 186 19.16 24.44 -22.69
CA VAL A 186 19.42 25.12 -23.99
C VAL A 186 19.65 24.30 -25.29
N ASN A 187 20.05 23.03 -25.28
CA ASN A 187 20.04 22.18 -26.49
C ASN A 187 19.22 20.92 -26.24
N SER A 188 18.24 20.65 -27.09
CA SER A 188 17.31 19.52 -26.93
C SER A 188 17.94 18.15 -27.20
N TYR A 189 19.12 18.11 -27.83
CA TYR A 189 19.84 16.87 -28.16
C TYR A 189 21.31 17.12 -28.47
N ILE A 190 22.09 16.04 -28.40
CA ILE A 190 23.46 15.88 -28.86
C ILE A 190 23.40 15.17 -30.23
N SER A 191 24.06 15.74 -31.23
CA SER A 191 24.04 15.24 -32.62
C SER A 191 25.44 14.96 -33.18
N ASN A 192 25.51 14.43 -34.41
CA ASN A 192 26.78 14.25 -35.11
C ASN A 192 27.58 15.55 -35.25
N CYS A 193 26.93 16.72 -35.26
CA CYS A 193 27.62 18.01 -35.28
C CYS A 193 28.54 18.17 -34.06
N GLU A 194 28.09 17.75 -32.88
CA GLU A 194 28.87 17.87 -31.65
C GLU A 194 30.06 16.90 -31.64
N VAL A 195 29.86 15.68 -32.16
CA VAL A 195 30.95 14.71 -32.38
C VAL A 195 31.99 15.27 -33.35
N ARG A 196 31.54 15.84 -34.48
CA ARG A 196 32.42 16.43 -35.50
C ARG A 196 33.22 17.62 -34.96
N THR A 197 32.59 18.50 -34.19
CA THR A 197 33.29 19.61 -33.53
C THR A 197 34.37 19.10 -32.58
N LEU A 198 34.09 18.08 -31.77
CA LEU A 198 35.08 17.52 -30.85
C LEU A 198 36.18 16.75 -31.59
N ARG A 199 35.84 16.07 -32.68
CA ARG A 199 36.78 15.35 -33.55
C ARG A 199 37.89 16.27 -34.07
N GLU A 200 37.56 17.50 -34.45
CA GLU A 200 38.54 18.48 -34.95
C GLU A 200 39.64 18.82 -33.93
N ALA A 201 39.40 18.60 -32.64
CA ALA A 201 40.36 18.79 -31.57
C ALA A 201 41.24 17.56 -31.29
N VAL A 202 40.89 16.39 -31.82
CA VAL A 202 41.60 15.12 -31.58
C VAL A 202 42.78 14.99 -32.55
N ARG A 203 43.99 14.76 -32.02
CA ARG A 203 45.21 14.58 -32.81
C ARG A 203 45.68 13.12 -32.85
N LEU A 204 46.52 12.79 -33.83
CA LEU A 204 47.08 11.44 -33.99
C LEU A 204 47.83 10.95 -32.74
N GLU A 205 48.55 11.84 -32.05
CA GLU A 205 49.26 11.49 -30.82
C GLU A 205 48.30 11.03 -29.73
N GLN A 206 47.13 11.66 -29.62
CA GLN A 206 46.09 11.30 -28.64
C GLN A 206 45.36 9.99 -29.00
N LEU A 207 45.37 9.59 -30.27
CA LEU A 207 44.76 8.33 -30.72
C LEU A 207 45.66 7.12 -30.51
N THR A 208 46.96 7.35 -30.30
CA THR A 208 47.99 6.29 -30.24
C THR A 208 48.61 6.14 -28.85
N ASP A 209 48.37 7.09 -27.95
CA ASP A 209 48.73 7.05 -26.53
C ASP A 209 47.60 6.37 -25.71
N ILE A 210 47.58 5.02 -25.74
CA ILE A 210 46.53 4.17 -25.16
C ILE A 210 47.09 3.28 -24.04
#